data_AF-A0A1D2MH31-F1
#
_entry.id   AF-A0A1D2MH31-F1
#
_cell.length_a   1.000
_cell.length_b   1.000
_cell.length_c   1.000
_cell.angle_alpha   90.00
_cell.angle_beta   90.00
_cell.angle_gamma   90.00
#
_symmetry.space_group_name_H-M   'P 1'
#
loop_
_entity.id
_entity.type
_entity.pdbx_description
1 polymer ?
#
loop_
_entity_poly.entity_id
_entity_poly.type
_entity_poly.pdbx_seq_one_letter_code
_entity_poly.pdbx_strand_id
1 'polypeptide(L)'
;PVARWLKFVDKPLLTAGALTFDYTEPKTEAESEYFLTTRTGFSFKEMVEFIMTYFDRFNWRKAFLMYDKEDMREVSGNYTCKFFMETVAQYLKENKWPFGNFDLKTNNVNASVKETLAKELGLKYSGLLIVHGHKIYFLKF
;
A
#
# COMPACT_ATOMS: atom_id res chain seq x y z
N PRO A 1 -8.68 10.87 16.52
CA PRO A 1 -9.54 11.60 17.50
C PRO A 1 -8.76 12.65 18.30
N VAL A 2 -7.66 12.27 18.99
CA VAL A 2 -6.84 13.21 19.79
C VAL A 2 -6.35 14.39 18.95
N ALA A 3 -5.70 14.12 17.81
CA ALA A 3 -5.16 15.15 16.92
C ALA A 3 -6.18 16.20 16.46
N ARG A 4 -7.45 15.81 16.26
CA ARG A 4 -8.54 16.71 15.84
C ARG A 4 -9.01 17.63 16.96
N TRP A 5 -8.88 17.17 18.21
CA TRP A 5 -9.36 17.90 19.37
C TRP A 5 -8.42 19.04 19.78
N LEU A 6 -7.13 18.90 19.43
CA LEU A 6 -6.08 19.85 19.82
C LEU A 6 -6.35 21.29 19.43
N LYS A 7 -6.99 21.53 18.27
CA LYS A 7 -7.33 22.89 17.81
C LYS A 7 -8.29 23.62 18.75
N PHE A 8 -9.06 22.88 19.57
CA PHE A 8 -10.00 23.46 20.54
C PHE A 8 -9.34 23.76 21.89
N VAL A 9 -8.15 23.20 22.16
CA VAL A 9 -7.43 23.38 23.43
C VAL A 9 -6.07 24.06 23.26
N ASP A 10 -5.74 24.44 22.04
CA ASP A 10 -4.52 25.16 21.68
C ASP A 10 -3.25 24.46 22.22
N LYS A 11 -3.15 23.16 21.94
CA LYS A 11 -1.97 22.34 22.30
C LYS A 11 -1.38 21.67 21.07
N PRO A 12 -0.05 21.77 20.84
CA PRO A 12 0.60 21.03 19.77
C PRO A 12 0.71 19.55 20.12
N LEU A 13 0.64 18.69 19.09
CA LEU A 13 0.99 17.27 19.17
C LEU A 13 2.19 16.99 18.28
N LEU A 14 3.23 16.46 18.90
CA LEU A 14 4.38 15.88 18.22
C LEU A 14 4.25 14.36 18.26
N THR A 15 4.31 13.68 17.12
CA THR A 15 4.18 12.22 17.07
C THR A 15 5.09 11.58 16.01
N ALA A 16 5.65 10.41 16.32
CA ALA A 16 6.33 9.56 15.36
C ALA A 16 5.37 8.62 14.59
N GLY A 17 4.11 8.54 15.03
CA GLY A 17 3.07 7.72 14.42
C GLY A 17 2.21 8.51 13.43
N ALA A 18 0.90 8.22 13.43
CA ALA A 18 -0.06 8.88 12.55
C ALA A 18 0.35 8.77 11.06
N LEU A 19 0.65 7.52 10.64
CA LEU A 19 1.34 7.23 9.38
C LEU A 19 0.44 7.32 8.14
N THR A 20 -0.87 7.35 8.31
CA THR A 20 -1.84 7.35 7.20
C THR A 20 -1.85 8.65 6.41
N PHE A 21 -2.31 8.59 5.16
CA PHE A 21 -2.26 9.72 4.22
C PHE A 21 -2.96 10.99 4.74
N ASP A 22 -4.03 10.86 5.54
CA ASP A 22 -4.75 12.00 6.12
C ASP A 22 -3.84 12.94 6.95
N TYR A 23 -2.80 12.38 7.58
CA TYR A 23 -1.82 13.15 8.35
C TYR A 23 -0.69 13.73 7.50
N THR A 24 -0.72 13.51 6.18
CA THR A 24 0.23 14.07 5.20
C THR A 24 -0.35 15.28 4.46
N GLU A 25 -1.67 15.43 4.44
CA GLU A 25 -2.35 16.57 3.81
C GLU A 25 -1.93 17.91 4.43
N PRO A 26 -1.90 19.02 3.67
CA PRO A 26 -1.57 20.36 4.18
C PRO A 26 -2.36 20.73 5.45
N LYS A 27 -1.67 21.34 6.42
CA LYS A 27 -2.21 21.65 7.76
C LYS A 27 -1.89 23.08 8.19
N THR A 28 -1.73 24.00 7.24
CA THR A 28 -1.30 25.38 7.50
C THR A 28 -2.44 26.29 7.95
N GLU A 29 -3.69 25.89 7.74
CA GLU A 29 -4.87 26.66 8.10
C GLU A 29 -5.50 26.12 9.39
N ALA A 30 -5.99 27.01 10.26
CA ALA A 30 -6.64 26.64 11.52
C ALA A 30 -7.85 25.70 11.35
N GLU A 31 -8.51 25.76 10.20
CA GLU A 31 -9.63 24.89 9.85
C GLU A 31 -9.20 23.46 9.48
N SER A 32 -7.92 23.27 9.14
CA SER A 32 -7.36 21.96 8.79
C SER A 32 -7.58 20.98 9.93
N GLU A 33 -8.07 19.78 9.61
CA GLU A 33 -8.49 18.77 10.58
C GLU A 33 -7.40 18.42 11.62
N TYR A 34 -6.13 18.55 11.23
CA TYR A 34 -4.97 18.20 12.04
C TYR A 34 -3.98 19.37 12.23
N PHE A 35 -4.45 20.62 12.16
CA PHE A 35 -3.66 21.85 12.20
C PHE A 35 -2.49 21.86 13.20
N LEU A 36 -2.72 21.42 14.44
CA LEU A 36 -1.71 21.43 15.51
C LEU A 36 -0.88 20.13 15.63
N THR A 37 -0.88 19.28 14.60
CA THR A 37 -0.15 18.00 14.60
C THR A 37 1.10 18.07 13.73
N THR A 38 2.26 17.86 14.34
CA THR A 38 3.54 17.69 13.66
C THR A 38 4.00 16.25 13.76
N ARG A 39 4.38 15.66 12.62
CA ARG A 39 4.96 14.32 12.58
C ARG A 39 6.48 14.41 12.51
N THR A 40 7.17 13.56 13.26
CA THR A 40 8.63 13.43 13.23
C THR A 40 9.11 12.14 12.55
N GLY A 41 8.18 11.24 12.21
CA GLY A 41 8.45 9.98 11.53
C GLY A 41 7.93 9.95 10.08
N PHE A 42 8.31 8.89 9.37
CA PHE A 42 7.86 8.63 8.00
C PHE A 42 6.35 8.36 7.95
N SER A 43 5.71 8.72 6.84
CA SER A 43 4.35 8.32 6.48
C SER A 43 4.34 7.12 5.55
N PHE A 44 3.19 6.44 5.47
CA PHE A 44 2.96 5.44 4.42
C PHE A 44 3.10 6.03 3.02
N LYS A 45 2.74 7.31 2.83
CA LYS A 45 2.92 8.00 1.54
C LYS A 45 4.40 8.06 1.13
N GLU A 46 5.27 8.55 2.02
CA GLU A 46 6.71 8.64 1.76
C GLU A 46 7.33 7.24 1.53
N MET A 47 6.87 6.22 2.27
CA MET A 47 7.30 4.84 2.05
C MET A 47 6.87 4.32 0.67
N VAL A 48 5.65 4.63 0.23
CA VAL A 48 5.16 4.24 -1.11
C VAL A 48 5.93 4.96 -2.20
N GLU A 49 6.16 6.28 -2.08
CA GLU A 49 6.96 7.05 -3.03
C GLU A 49 8.39 6.48 -3.18
N PHE A 50 9.00 6.08 -2.06
CA PHE A 50 10.27 5.37 -2.06
C PHE A 50 10.21 4.05 -2.83
N ILE A 51 9.22 3.19 -2.56
CA ILE A 51 9.05 1.91 -3.28
C ILE A 51 8.82 2.15 -4.78
N MET A 52 8.03 3.16 -5.14
CA MET A 52 7.71 3.46 -6.54
C MET A 52 8.93 3.97 -7.30
N THR A 53 9.84 4.68 -6.62
CA THR A 53 11.15 5.05 -7.17
C THR A 53 11.96 3.82 -7.60
N TYR A 54 11.87 2.70 -6.87
CA TYR A 54 12.50 1.43 -7.27
C TYR A 54 11.79 0.80 -8.47
N PHE A 55 10.46 0.80 -8.47
CA PHE A 55 9.69 0.28 -9.61
C PHE A 55 10.05 1.01 -10.90
N ASP A 56 10.18 2.34 -10.85
CA ASP A 56 10.59 3.13 -12.00
C ASP A 56 12.03 2.88 -12.42
N ARG A 57 12.96 2.78 -11.45
CA ARG A 57 14.37 2.44 -11.72
C ARG A 57 14.51 1.10 -12.46
N PHE A 58 13.69 0.11 -12.13
CA PHE A 58 13.74 -1.22 -12.73
C PHE A 58 12.70 -1.46 -13.83
N ASN A 59 11.96 -0.42 -14.25
CA ASN A 59 10.88 -0.53 -15.24
C ASN A 59 9.81 -1.58 -14.90
N TRP A 60 9.53 -1.77 -13.61
CA TRP A 60 8.41 -2.60 -13.17
C TRP A 60 7.10 -1.82 -13.37
N ARG A 61 6.12 -2.47 -14.01
CA ARG A 61 4.84 -1.84 -14.42
C ARG A 61 3.59 -2.59 -13.96
N LYS A 62 3.78 -3.68 -13.21
CA LYS A 62 2.67 -4.49 -12.69
C LYS A 62 2.98 -4.82 -11.23
N ALA A 63 1.96 -4.76 -10.38
CA ALA A 63 2.08 -5.09 -8.96
C ALA A 63 0.94 -6.02 -8.52
N PHE A 64 1.23 -6.95 -7.63
CA PHE A 64 0.21 -7.78 -6.99
C PHE A 64 0.34 -7.61 -5.47
N LEU A 65 -0.68 -7.02 -4.86
CA LEU A 65 -0.69 -6.71 -3.43
C LEU A 65 -1.22 -7.90 -2.66
N MET A 66 -0.38 -8.51 -1.83
CA MET A 66 -0.74 -9.65 -1.02
C MET A 66 -0.33 -9.40 0.43
N TYR A 67 -1.29 -9.43 1.34
CA TYR A 67 -1.07 -9.07 2.74
C TYR A 67 -2.14 -9.65 3.67
N ASP A 68 -1.79 -9.79 4.95
CA ASP A 68 -2.75 -9.98 6.04
C ASP A 68 -3.05 -8.61 6.66
N LYS A 69 -4.35 -8.27 6.73
CA LYS A 69 -4.82 -7.00 7.27
C LYS A 69 -4.50 -6.82 8.75
N GLU A 70 -4.40 -7.90 9.51
CA GLU A 70 -4.26 -7.85 10.96
C GLU A 70 -2.82 -8.09 11.45
N ASP A 71 -1.89 -8.30 10.52
CA ASP A 71 -0.48 -8.54 10.83
C ASP A 71 0.26 -7.21 11.14
N MET A 72 1.48 -7.33 11.68
CA MET A 72 2.38 -6.22 12.04
C MET A 72 1.77 -5.19 13.01
N ARG A 73 0.95 -5.67 13.96
CA ARG A 73 0.34 -4.82 15.00
C ARG A 73 1.38 -4.09 15.85
N GLU A 74 2.55 -4.70 16.02
CA GLU A 74 3.66 -4.18 16.81
C GLU A 74 4.27 -2.89 16.23
N VAL A 75 4.02 -2.59 14.95
CA VAL A 75 4.66 -1.46 14.24
C VAL A 75 3.92 -0.14 14.48
N SER A 76 2.61 -0.11 14.19
CA SER A 76 1.80 1.12 14.35
C SER A 76 0.39 0.82 14.86
N GLY A 77 0.19 -0.33 15.50
CA GLY A 77 -1.09 -0.77 16.02
C GLY A 77 -1.90 -1.60 15.02
N ASN A 78 -3.17 -1.83 15.38
CA ASN A 78 -4.06 -2.66 14.57
C ASN A 78 -4.22 -2.11 13.15
N TYR A 79 -4.30 -3.02 12.19
CA TYR A 79 -4.52 -2.70 10.77
C TYR A 79 -3.38 -1.93 10.08
N THR A 80 -2.17 -1.94 10.64
CA THR A 80 -0.98 -1.31 10.02
C THR A 80 -0.78 -1.77 8.58
N CYS A 81 -0.72 -3.09 8.34
CA CYS A 81 -0.60 -3.65 6.99
C CYS A 81 -1.73 -3.22 6.06
N LYS A 82 -2.97 -3.21 6.57
CA LYS A 82 -4.15 -2.78 5.80
C LYS A 82 -4.00 -1.33 5.35
N PHE A 83 -3.71 -0.41 6.26
CA PHE A 83 -3.60 1.01 5.94
C PHE A 83 -2.43 1.31 4.99
N PHE A 84 -1.31 0.63 5.19
CA PHE A 84 -0.18 0.74 4.27
C PHE A 84 -0.56 0.26 2.86
N MET A 85 -1.21 -0.90 2.75
CA MET A 85 -1.59 -1.47 1.46
C MET A 85 -2.72 -0.69 0.78
N GLU A 86 -3.62 -0.07 1.55
CA GLU A 86 -4.59 0.91 1.03
C GLU A 86 -3.87 2.13 0.44
N THR A 87 -2.79 2.61 1.09
CA THR A 87 -1.96 3.71 0.57
C THR A 87 -1.26 3.32 -0.73
N VAL A 88 -0.69 2.10 -0.81
CA VAL A 88 -0.10 1.57 -2.05
C VAL A 88 -1.16 1.49 -3.17
N ALA A 89 -2.33 0.92 -2.86
CA ALA A 89 -3.40 0.76 -3.83
C ALA A 89 -3.94 2.11 -4.35
N GLN A 90 -4.05 3.11 -3.47
CA GLN A 90 -4.44 4.46 -3.86
C GLN A 90 -3.41 5.08 -4.81
N TYR A 91 -2.12 5.01 -4.48
CA TYR A 91 -1.05 5.53 -5.35
C TYR A 91 -1.07 4.87 -6.73
N LEU A 92 -1.22 3.54 -6.79
CA LEU A 92 -1.30 2.80 -8.05
C LEU A 92 -2.52 3.22 -8.88
N LYS A 93 -3.67 3.46 -8.25
CA LYS A 93 -4.88 3.95 -8.93
C LYS A 93 -4.67 5.35 -9.51
N GLU A 94 -4.14 6.28 -8.73
CA GLU A 94 -3.89 7.66 -9.16
C GLU A 94 -2.94 7.72 -10.36
N ASN A 95 -1.94 6.82 -10.38
CA ASN A 95 -0.97 6.70 -11.46
C ASN A 95 -1.41 5.76 -12.61
N LYS A 96 -2.63 5.21 -12.57
CA LYS A 96 -3.19 4.28 -13.56
C LYS A 96 -2.35 3.01 -13.77
N TRP A 97 -1.66 2.54 -12.74
CA TRP A 97 -0.87 1.31 -12.79
C TRP A 97 -1.78 0.10 -12.59
N PRO A 98 -1.71 -0.93 -13.44
CA PRO A 98 -2.49 -2.14 -13.26
C PRO A 98 -1.97 -2.93 -12.06
N PHE A 99 -2.87 -3.28 -11.15
CA PHE A 99 -2.54 -4.11 -10.00
C PHE A 99 -3.67 -5.09 -9.64
N GLY A 100 -3.28 -6.22 -9.07
CA GLY A 100 -4.20 -7.13 -8.38
C GLY A 100 -4.07 -7.00 -6.87
N ASN A 101 -5.09 -7.43 -6.12
CA ASN A 101 -5.03 -7.55 -4.68
C ASN A 101 -5.52 -8.92 -4.19
N PHE A 102 -4.93 -9.41 -3.11
CA PHE A 102 -5.32 -10.65 -2.46
C PHE A 102 -5.17 -10.52 -0.94
N ASP A 103 -6.29 -10.57 -0.24
CA ASP A 103 -6.33 -10.58 1.22
C ASP A 103 -6.18 -12.02 1.72
N LEU A 104 -5.15 -12.27 2.52
CA LEU A 104 -4.82 -13.60 3.01
C LEU A 104 -5.89 -14.17 3.94
N LYS A 105 -6.48 -13.35 4.81
CA LYS A 105 -7.44 -13.84 5.82
C LYS A 105 -8.82 -14.11 5.22
N THR A 106 -9.31 -13.21 4.38
CA THR A 106 -10.67 -13.31 3.80
C THR A 106 -10.81 -14.49 2.84
N ASN A 107 -9.71 -14.93 2.22
CA ASN A 107 -9.74 -15.96 1.18
C ASN A 107 -9.48 -17.40 1.68
N ASN A 108 -9.48 -17.64 3.00
CA ASN A 108 -9.29 -18.98 3.62
C ASN A 108 -8.09 -19.73 3.02
N VAL A 109 -6.90 -19.52 3.58
CA VAL A 109 -5.62 -20.15 3.16
C VAL A 109 -5.61 -21.67 3.49
N ASN A 110 -6.52 -22.43 2.89
CA ASN A 110 -6.38 -23.88 2.75
C ASN A 110 -5.70 -24.22 1.41
N ALA A 111 -5.78 -23.32 0.42
CA ALA A 111 -4.89 -23.34 -0.74
C ALA A 111 -3.56 -22.69 -0.35
N SER A 112 -2.45 -23.38 -0.61
CA SER A 112 -1.11 -22.86 -0.30
C SER A 112 -0.93 -21.50 -0.98
N VAL A 113 -0.34 -20.52 -0.30
CA VAL A 113 0.11 -19.23 -0.88
C VAL A 113 0.74 -19.41 -2.27
N LYS A 114 1.49 -20.51 -2.43
CA LYS A 114 2.13 -20.93 -3.67
C LYS A 114 1.13 -21.17 -4.81
N GLU A 115 -0.01 -21.81 -4.55
CA GLU A 115 -1.03 -22.11 -5.55
C GLU A 115 -1.78 -20.85 -5.98
N THR A 116 -2.10 -19.96 -5.04
CA THR A 116 -2.70 -18.66 -5.34
C THR A 116 -1.76 -17.81 -6.19
N LEU A 117 -0.48 -17.73 -5.83
CA LEU A 117 0.52 -17.03 -6.62
C LEU A 117 0.69 -17.67 -8.00
N ALA A 118 0.77 -19.00 -8.08
CA ALA A 118 0.89 -19.70 -9.37
C ALA A 118 -0.32 -19.44 -10.28
N LYS A 119 -1.54 -19.39 -9.72
CA LYS A 119 -2.77 -19.13 -10.47
C LYS A 119 -2.89 -17.67 -10.90
N GLU A 120 -2.71 -16.74 -9.96
CA GLU A 120 -2.91 -15.31 -10.20
C GLU A 120 -1.75 -14.67 -10.95
N LEU A 121 -0.50 -15.02 -10.61
CA LEU A 121 0.69 -14.49 -11.29
C LEU A 121 1.00 -15.26 -12.58
N GLY A 122 0.86 -16.59 -12.57
CA GLY A 122 1.24 -17.44 -13.71
C GLY A 122 0.45 -17.15 -14.99
N LEU A 123 -0.82 -16.77 -14.89
CA LEU A 123 -1.68 -16.52 -16.05
C LEU A 123 -1.82 -15.03 -16.39
N LYS A 124 -1.76 -14.11 -15.42
CA LYS A 124 -1.97 -12.66 -15.68
C LYS A 124 -0.67 -11.89 -15.98
N TYR A 125 0.49 -12.43 -15.57
CA TYR A 125 1.77 -11.74 -15.69
C TYR A 125 2.72 -12.39 -16.70
N SER A 126 2.41 -13.58 -17.21
CA SER A 126 3.11 -14.18 -18.35
C SER A 126 2.86 -13.38 -19.64
N GLY A 127 3.91 -13.14 -20.41
CA GLY A 127 3.80 -12.52 -21.73
C GLY A 127 3.29 -13.53 -22.74
N LEU A 128 2.26 -13.18 -23.52
CA LEU A 128 1.77 -14.02 -24.61
C LEU A 128 2.72 -13.89 -25.82
N LEU A 129 3.66 -14.83 -25.97
CA LEU A 129 4.39 -15.03 -27.22
C LEU A 129 3.62 -16.09 -28.03
N ILE A 130 2.81 -15.64 -29.00
CA ILE A 130 2.19 -16.54 -29.98
C ILE A 130 3.28 -16.93 -30.98
N VAL A 131 4.01 -18.01 -30.69
CA VAL A 131 4.81 -18.70 -31.70
C VAL A 131 3.87 -19.70 -32.39
N HIS A 132 3.77 -19.60 -33.73
CA HIS A 132 2.89 -20.41 -34.58
C HIS A 132 2.77 -21.87 -34.08
N GLY A 133 1.58 -22.25 -33.60
CA GLY A 133 1.19 -23.64 -33.39
C GLY A 133 1.16 -24.16 -31.94
N HIS A 134 1.86 -23.55 -30.97
CA HIS A 134 1.83 -24.00 -29.57
C HIS A 134 1.83 -22.86 -28.56
N LYS A 135 0.84 -22.86 -27.66
CA LYS A 135 0.76 -21.92 -26.52
C LYS A 135 1.77 -22.35 -25.46
N ILE A 136 2.94 -21.70 -25.43
CA ILE A 136 3.94 -21.87 -24.37
C ILE A 136 3.90 -20.63 -23.47
N TYR A 137 3.67 -20.81 -22.18
CA TYR A 137 3.62 -19.73 -21.19
C TYR A 137 5.01 -19.58 -20.54
N PHE A 138 5.64 -18.41 -20.67
CA PHE A 138 6.87 -18.08 -19.94
C PHE A 138 6.58 -17.08 -18.83
N LEU A 139 7.01 -17.42 -17.61
CA LEU A 139 7.13 -16.50 -16.48
C LEU A 139 8.37 -15.64 -16.68
N LYS A 140 8.20 -14.35 -16.95
CA LYS A 140 9.30 -13.38 -16.95
C LYS A 140 9.32 -12.71 -15.57
N PHE A 141 10.33 -13.03 -14.76
CA PHE A 141 10.67 -12.31 -13.54
C PHE A 141 11.54 -11.10 -13.89
#